data_AF-A0A6L8A6D5-F1
#
_entry.id   AF-A0A6L8A6D5-F1
#
_cell.length_a   1.000
_cell.length_b   1.000
_cell.length_c   1.000
_cell.angle_alpha   90.00
_cell.angle_beta   90.00
_cell.angle_gamma   90.00
#
_symmetry.space_group_name_H-M   'P 1'
#
loop_
_entity.id
_entity.type
_entity.pdbx_description
1 polymer ?
#
loop_
_entity_poly.entity_id
_entity_poly.type
_entity_poly.pdbx_seq_one_letter_code
_entity_poly.pdbx_strand_id
1 'polypeptide(L)'
;MKSPPDCPPASRPPANNDSSLLFKLKNDYNYNKILHVRFYDVENNLVWPASDRAYVIDNHKTHSYRLNCKSGAKICYGAWIKNDPSTIWGLGRESSNFTANGCESCCGICGAVDIRSITLTD
;
A
#
# COMPACT_ATOMS: atom_id res chain seq x y z
N MET A 1 -9.91 -10.66 5.54
CA MET A 1 -8.96 -9.59 5.22
C MET A 1 -9.18 -8.48 6.24
N LYS A 2 -8.13 -7.99 6.92
CA LYS A 2 -8.27 -6.89 7.89
C LYS A 2 -8.31 -5.58 7.12
N SER A 3 -9.52 -5.06 6.94
CA SER A 3 -9.79 -3.92 6.07
C SER A 3 -9.38 -2.60 6.73
N PRO A 4 -8.51 -1.79 6.13
CA PRO A 4 -8.44 -0.36 6.41
C PRO A 4 -9.72 0.35 5.89
N PRO A 5 -10.01 1.57 6.37
CA PRO A 5 -11.17 2.36 5.95
C PRO A 5 -11.13 2.66 4.45
N ASP A 6 -12.32 2.66 3.85
CA ASP A 6 -12.59 2.84 2.43
C ASP A 6 -11.67 3.85 1.73
N CYS A 7 -11.21 3.49 0.52
CA CYS A 7 -10.44 4.41 -0.29
C CYS A 7 -11.31 5.63 -0.58
N PRO A 8 -10.87 6.85 -0.21
CA PRO A 8 -11.73 8.01 -0.37
C PRO A 8 -12.07 8.22 -1.84
N PRO A 9 -13.27 8.74 -2.13
CA PRO A 9 -13.62 9.13 -3.48
C PRO A 9 -12.60 10.15 -3.95
N ALA A 10 -11.85 9.76 -4.98
CA ALA A 10 -10.80 10.56 -5.57
C ALA A 10 -11.38 11.92 -5.99
N SER A 11 -11.07 12.98 -5.25
CA SER A 11 -11.01 14.30 -5.87
C SER A 11 -9.81 14.22 -6.82
N ARG A 12 -10.03 13.73 -8.03
CA ARG A 12 -8.96 13.41 -8.98
C ARG A 12 -8.14 14.69 -9.19
N PRO A 13 -6.86 14.71 -8.77
CA PRO A 13 -6.00 15.85 -8.96
C PRO A 13 -5.85 16.13 -10.46
N PRO A 14 -5.52 17.37 -10.86
CA PRO A 14 -5.19 17.66 -12.24
C PRO A 14 -4.10 16.69 -12.71
N ALA A 15 -4.27 16.11 -13.89
CA ALA A 15 -3.38 15.09 -14.42
C ALA A 15 -1.99 15.68 -14.72
N ASN A 16 -1.07 15.61 -13.77
CA ASN A 16 0.35 15.89 -13.94
C ASN A 16 1.17 14.58 -14.05
N ASN A 17 2.18 14.59 -14.91
CA ASN A 17 3.02 13.41 -15.18
C ASN A 17 4.04 13.10 -14.06
N ASP A 18 4.21 14.01 -13.09
CA ASP A 18 5.11 13.82 -11.96
C ASP A 18 4.38 14.16 -10.66
N SER A 19 3.73 13.14 -10.09
CA SER A 19 3.07 13.22 -8.79
C SER A 19 3.72 12.26 -7.82
N SER A 20 3.51 12.52 -6.53
CA SER A 20 3.91 11.60 -5.49
C SER A 20 2.77 11.30 -4.53
N LEU A 21 2.81 10.10 -3.96
CA LEU A 21 1.91 9.66 -2.91
C LEU A 21 2.73 9.22 -1.71
N LEU A 22 2.36 9.69 -0.51
CA LEU A 22 3.04 9.34 0.73
C LEU A 22 2.23 8.31 1.51
N PHE A 23 2.77 7.11 1.65
CA PHE A 23 2.26 6.10 2.56
C PHE A 23 3.03 6.12 3.88
N LYS A 24 2.30 6.16 4.99
CA LYS A 24 2.84 6.04 6.34
C LYS A 24 2.32 4.73 6.94
N LEU A 25 3.17 3.71 7.05
CA LEU A 25 2.78 2.42 7.61
C LEU A 25 3.39 2.24 8.99
N LYS A 26 2.60 1.75 9.94
CA LYS A 26 3.08 1.37 11.27
C LYS A 26 2.72 -0.09 11.51
N ASN A 27 3.69 -0.89 11.93
CA ASN A 27 3.42 -2.20 12.52
C ASN A 27 2.92 -2.00 13.95
N ASP A 28 1.68 -2.35 14.22
CA ASP A 28 1.11 -2.36 15.58
C ASP A 28 0.46 -3.72 15.88
N TYR A 29 0.76 -4.73 15.07
CA TYR A 29 0.23 -6.08 15.17
C TYR A 29 0.97 -6.87 16.26
N ASN A 30 2.29 -7.01 16.15
CA ASN A 30 3.10 -7.76 17.12
C ASN A 30 4.59 -7.36 17.05
N TYR A 31 5.17 -7.08 18.23
CA TYR A 31 6.57 -6.66 18.43
C TYR A 31 7.62 -7.66 17.94
N ASN A 32 7.27 -8.93 17.83
CA ASN A 32 8.18 -9.97 17.40
C ASN A 32 7.98 -10.38 15.94
N LYS A 33 7.09 -9.70 15.20
CA LYS A 33 6.77 -10.05 13.82
C LYS A 33 7.28 -8.97 12.87
N ILE A 34 7.96 -9.44 11.84
CA ILE A 34 8.45 -8.61 10.74
C ILE A 34 7.41 -8.63 9.63
N LEU A 35 6.98 -7.43 9.23
CA LEU A 35 6.04 -7.24 8.14
C LEU A 35 6.80 -6.88 6.86
N HIS A 36 6.36 -7.47 5.76
CA HIS A 36 6.76 -7.11 4.42
C HIS A 36 5.65 -6.30 3.78
N VAL A 37 6.03 -5.26 3.02
CA VAL A 37 5.09 -4.35 2.35
C VAL A 37 5.47 -4.17 0.90
N ARG A 38 4.45 -4.15 0.05
CA ARG A 38 4.51 -3.75 -1.36
C ARG A 38 3.41 -2.76 -1.68
N PHE A 39 3.66 -1.99 -2.73
CA PHE A 39 2.68 -1.12 -3.35
C PHE A 39 2.52 -1.51 -4.81
N TYR A 40 1.31 -1.34 -5.32
CA TYR A 40 0.94 -1.77 -6.65
C TYR A 40 0.12 -0.69 -7.32
N ASP A 41 0.47 -0.35 -8.55
CA ASP A 41 -0.35 0.43 -9.46
C ASP A 41 -0.98 -0.55 -10.43
N VAL A 42 -2.23 -0.90 -10.18
CA VAL A 42 -3.00 -1.85 -11.00
C VAL A 42 -3.29 -1.31 -12.39
N GLU A 43 -3.41 0.00 -12.54
CA GLU A 43 -3.78 0.64 -13.81
C GLU A 43 -2.57 0.75 -14.74
N ASN A 44 -1.39 1.01 -14.17
CA ASN A 44 -0.14 1.18 -14.92
C ASN A 44 0.80 -0.03 -14.82
N ASN A 45 0.37 -1.11 -14.14
CA ASN A 45 1.14 -2.34 -13.92
C ASN A 45 2.53 -2.11 -13.30
N LEU A 46 2.62 -1.22 -12.31
CA LEU A 46 3.85 -0.90 -11.58
C LEU A 46 3.83 -1.50 -10.18
N VAL A 47 5.01 -1.84 -9.65
CA VAL A 47 5.17 -2.44 -8.32
C VAL A 47 6.34 -1.78 -7.59
N TRP A 48 6.15 -1.51 -6.30
CA TRP A 48 7.18 -0.97 -5.42
C TRP A 48 7.36 -1.81 -4.14
N PRO A 49 8.60 -2.18 -3.77
CA PRO A 49 9.81 -2.09 -4.60
C PRO A 49 9.68 -3.07 -5.80
N ALA A 50 10.71 -3.18 -6.66
CA ALA A 50 10.71 -4.12 -7.79
C ALA A 50 10.13 -5.50 -7.40
N SER A 51 9.53 -6.22 -8.36
CA SER A 51 8.66 -7.39 -8.13
C SER A 51 9.26 -8.53 -7.29
N ASP A 52 10.58 -8.56 -7.10
CA ASP A 52 11.35 -9.52 -6.30
C ASP A 52 11.63 -9.05 -4.85
N ARG A 53 11.30 -7.80 -4.50
CA ARG A 53 11.63 -7.17 -3.20
C ARG A 53 10.40 -6.75 -2.44
N ALA A 54 10.54 -6.55 -1.14
CA ALA A 54 9.51 -5.96 -0.28
C ALA A 54 10.17 -4.97 0.68
N TYR A 55 9.44 -3.92 1.07
CA TYR A 55 9.84 -3.09 2.19
C TYR A 55 9.66 -3.85 3.49
N VAL A 56 10.56 -3.64 4.45
CA VAL A 56 10.55 -4.35 5.72
C VAL A 56 10.17 -3.38 6.83
N ILE A 57 9.13 -3.74 7.58
CA ILE A 57 8.71 -3.06 8.81
C ILE A 57 8.92 -4.04 9.96
N ASP A 58 10.05 -3.87 10.63
CA ASP A 58 10.50 -4.70 11.75
C ASP A 58 10.37 -3.99 13.11
N ASN A 59 9.91 -2.74 13.09
CA ASN A 59 9.82 -1.90 14.27
C ASN A 59 8.43 -1.27 14.33
N HIS A 60 7.96 -1.01 15.55
CA HIS A 60 6.66 -0.38 15.81
C HIS A 60 6.62 1.12 15.49
N LYS A 61 7.56 1.60 14.68
CA LYS A 61 7.61 2.99 14.25
C LYS A 61 6.86 3.13 12.93
N THR A 62 6.47 4.37 12.67
CA THR A 62 5.86 4.73 11.40
C THR A 62 6.94 4.86 10.32
N HIS A 63 6.86 4.02 9.30
CA HIS A 63 7.69 4.08 8.09
C HIS A 63 6.97 4.87 7.02
N SER A 64 7.68 5.83 6.42
CA SER A 64 7.13 6.69 5.37
C SER A 64 7.72 6.31 4.01
N TYR A 65 6.87 5.93 3.06
CA TYR A 65 7.22 5.55 1.70
C TYR A 65 6.61 6.56 0.73
N ARG A 66 7.46 7.33 0.07
CA ARG A 66 7.05 8.24 -0.99
C ARG A 66 7.20 7.52 -2.32
N LEU A 67 6.09 7.36 -3.04
CA LEU A 67 6.05 6.72 -4.35
C LEU A 67 5.86 7.79 -5.41
N ASN A 68 6.66 7.75 -6.47
CA ASN A 68 6.42 8.53 -7.68
C ASN A 68 5.47 7.75 -8.59
N CYS A 69 4.36 8.38 -8.94
CA CYS A 69 3.28 7.78 -9.71
C CYS A 69 2.61 8.84 -10.59
N LYS A 70 1.86 8.37 -11.59
CA LYS A 70 1.11 9.26 -12.46
C LYS A 70 -0.05 9.86 -11.68
N SER A 71 -0.27 11.17 -11.81
CA SER A 71 -1.39 11.82 -11.12
C SER A 71 -2.74 11.19 -11.49
N GLY A 72 -3.56 10.94 -10.49
CA GLY A 72 -4.82 10.21 -10.61
C GLY A 72 -4.69 8.70 -10.58
N ALA A 73 -3.47 8.13 -10.61
CA ALA A 73 -3.29 6.69 -10.52
C ALA A 73 -3.69 6.14 -9.15
N LYS A 74 -4.36 4.98 -9.17
CA LYS A 74 -4.78 4.26 -7.97
C LYS A 74 -3.66 3.34 -7.48
N ILE A 75 -3.06 3.70 -6.34
CA ILE A 75 -1.98 2.90 -5.73
C ILE A 75 -2.55 2.09 -4.57
N CYS A 76 -2.45 0.77 -4.67
CA CYS A 76 -2.84 -0.20 -3.67
C CYS A 76 -1.65 -0.59 -2.80
N TYR A 77 -1.87 -0.95 -1.54
CA TYR A 77 -0.82 -1.57 -0.73
C TYR A 77 -1.14 -3.04 -0.44
N GLY A 78 -0.10 -3.84 -0.23
CA GLY A 78 -0.19 -5.19 0.29
C GLY A 78 0.86 -5.39 1.37
N ALA A 79 0.46 -5.92 2.51
CA ALA A 79 1.36 -6.26 3.59
C ALA A 79 1.13 -7.69 4.08
N TRP A 80 2.17 -8.36 4.54
CA TRP A 80 2.12 -9.73 5.05
C TRP A 80 3.27 -9.98 6.02
N ILE A 81 3.17 -11.03 6.83
CA ILE A 81 4.25 -11.41 7.75
C ILE A 81 5.31 -12.20 6.98
N LYS A 82 6.60 -11.87 7.17
CA LYS A 82 7.74 -12.46 6.43
C LYS A 82 7.73 -14.00 6.36
N ASN A 83 7.26 -14.66 7.42
CA ASN A 83 7.23 -16.12 7.56
C ASN A 83 5.83 -16.67 7.85
N ASP A 84 4.78 -15.88 7.60
CA ASP A 84 3.40 -16.32 7.86
C ASP A 84 2.48 -15.82 6.72
N PRO A 85 2.15 -16.70 5.76
CA PRO A 85 1.31 -16.33 4.63
C PRO A 85 -0.19 -16.25 4.99
N SER A 86 -0.59 -16.65 6.20
CA SER A 86 -1.99 -16.66 6.62
C SER A 86 -2.49 -15.25 6.99
N THR A 87 -1.58 -14.38 7.44
CA THR A 87 -1.91 -13.03 7.86
C THR A 87 -1.49 -12.02 6.80
N ILE A 88 -2.49 -11.42 6.15
CA ILE A 88 -2.32 -10.43 5.08
C ILE A 88 -3.20 -9.19 5.31
N TRP A 89 -2.69 -8.05 4.86
CA TRP A 89 -3.42 -6.79 4.76
C TRP A 89 -3.39 -6.30 3.31
N GLY A 90 -4.49 -5.72 2.85
CA GLY A 90 -4.65 -5.33 1.45
C GLY A 90 -4.42 -6.50 0.49
N LEU A 91 -3.60 -6.29 -0.53
CA LEU A 91 -3.34 -7.28 -1.57
C LEU A 91 -2.38 -8.41 -1.15
N GLY A 92 -1.67 -8.29 -0.02
CA GLY A 92 -0.65 -9.25 0.39
C GLY A 92 0.58 -9.30 -0.53
N ARG A 93 1.21 -10.49 -0.61
CA ARG A 93 2.49 -10.72 -1.32
C ARG A 93 2.33 -10.82 -2.84
N GLU A 94 1.27 -11.49 -3.27
CA GLU A 94 1.11 -11.95 -4.65
C GLU A 94 0.07 -11.10 -5.36
N SER A 95 0.48 -10.60 -6.52
CA SER A 95 -0.30 -9.84 -7.49
C SER A 95 -1.45 -10.62 -8.13
N SER A 96 -1.54 -11.93 -7.94
CA SER A 96 -2.51 -12.78 -8.65
C SER A 96 -3.97 -12.53 -8.30
N ASN A 97 -4.26 -11.75 -7.24
CA ASN A 97 -5.59 -11.17 -6.93
C ASN A 97 -5.72 -9.71 -7.41
N PHE A 98 -5.10 -9.36 -8.55
CA PHE A 98 -5.24 -8.07 -9.24
C PHE A 98 -6.60 -7.91 -9.93
N THR A 99 -7.70 -8.05 -9.20
CA THR A 99 -8.97 -7.45 -9.63
C THR A 99 -9.11 -6.09 -8.98
N ALA A 100 -9.66 -5.12 -9.71
CA ALA A 100 -9.90 -3.76 -9.21
C ALA A 100 -10.60 -3.74 -7.83
N ASN A 101 -11.41 -4.76 -7.56
CA ASN A 101 -12.10 -5.03 -6.29
C ASN A 101 -11.17 -5.24 -5.09
N GLY A 102 -10.01 -5.93 -5.26
CA GLY A 102 -9.03 -6.11 -4.17
C GLY A 102 -8.36 -4.81 -3.73
N CYS A 103 -8.47 -3.77 -4.56
CA CYS A 103 -7.93 -2.43 -4.31
C CYS A 103 -9.03 -1.41 -3.98
N GLU A 104 -10.29 -1.80 -3.79
CA GLU A 104 -11.36 -0.87 -3.46
C GLU A 104 -11.20 -0.25 -2.07
N SER A 105 -10.74 -1.02 -1.09
CA SER A 105 -10.64 -0.55 0.30
C SER A 105 -9.21 -0.20 0.73
N CYS A 106 -8.18 -0.51 -0.06
CA CYS A 106 -6.76 -0.42 0.35
C CYS A 106 -5.92 0.48 -0.57
N CYS A 107 -6.45 1.63 -1.00
CA CYS A 107 -5.77 2.52 -1.95
C CYS A 107 -5.54 3.97 -1.51
N GLY A 108 -4.59 4.61 -2.20
CA GLY A 108 -4.44 6.04 -2.27
C GLY A 108 -4.34 6.52 -3.72
N ILE A 109 -4.71 7.78 -3.95
CA ILE A 109 -4.71 8.40 -5.27
C ILE A 109 -3.46 9.28 -5.39
N CYS A 110 -2.68 9.05 -6.44
CA CYS A 110 -1.46 9.79 -6.66
C CYS A 110 -1.74 11.25 -7.06
N GLY A 111 -0.97 12.20 -6.53
CA GLY A 111 -1.08 13.61 -6.87
C GLY A 111 -2.11 14.39 -6.06
N ALA A 112 -2.92 13.70 -5.26
CA ALA A 112 -3.66 14.36 -4.20
C ALA A 112 -2.65 14.75 -3.12
N VAL A 113 -2.91 15.83 -2.37
CA VAL A 113 -2.11 16.22 -1.20
C VAL A 113 -2.39 15.25 -0.02
N ASP A 114 -2.48 13.96 -0.33
CA ASP A 114 -2.95 12.90 0.52
C ASP A 114 -1.78 12.16 1.15
N ILE A 115 -1.84 12.04 2.47
CA ILE A 115 -0.97 11.17 3.25
C ILE A 115 -1.80 9.97 3.70
N ARG A 116 -1.44 8.77 3.25
CA ARG A 116 -2.12 7.53 3.63
C ARG A 116 -1.46 6.94 4.86
N SER A 117 -2.09 7.15 6.02
CA SER A 117 -1.64 6.53 7.27
C SER A 117 -2.35 5.20 7.47
N ILE A 118 -1.57 4.12 7.54
CA ILE A 118 -2.05 2.75 7.69
C ILE A 118 -1.39 2.16 8.93
N THR A 119 -2.22 1.72 9.87
CA THR A 119 -1.76 0.95 11.03
C THR A 119 -2.09 -0.50 10.77
N LEU A 120 -1.08 -1.35 10.73
CA LEU A 120 -1.22 -2.79 10.55
C LEU A 120 -1.48 -3.41 11.93
N THR A 121 -2.75 -3.70 12.23
CA THR A 121 -3.22 -4.27 13.51
C THR A 121 -3.92 -5.62 13.31
N ASP A 122 -4.26 -6.26 14.44
CA ASP A 122 -5.28 -7.31 14.50
C ASP A 122 -6.70 -6.72 14.30
#